data_AF-A0A2V6V3L3-F1
#
_entry.id   AF-A0A2V6V3L3-F1
#
_cell.length_a   1.000
_cell.length_b   1.000
_cell.length_c   1.000
_cell.angle_alpha   90.00
_cell.angle_beta   90.00
_cell.angle_gamma   90.00
#
_symmetry.space_group_name_H-M   'P 1'
#
loop_
_entity.id
_entity.type
_entity.pdbx_description
1 polymer ?
#
loop_
_entity_poly.entity_id
_entity_poly.type
_entity_poly.pdbx_seq_one_letter_code
_entity_poly.pdbx_strand_id
1 'polypeptide(L)' 'MTDRLISCDDHMDLSQLPADLWTTRLPASLLDRAPHVEERDGQAVWVCDGKVWGRWDGRPPATGSARPIKPL' A
#
# COMPACT_ATOMS: atom_id res chain seq x y z
N MET A 1 17.52 -1.10 -34.37
CA MET A 1 17.89 -0.43 -33.12
C MET A 1 16.59 -0.11 -32.39
N THR A 2 16.52 -0.32 -31.08
CA THR A 2 15.33 0.05 -30.30
C THR A 2 15.62 1.40 -29.65
N ASP A 3 14.81 2.40 -29.96
CA ASP A 3 14.93 3.71 -29.35
C ASP A 3 14.51 3.66 -27.88
N ARG A 4 15.22 4.41 -27.03
CA ARG A 4 14.83 4.55 -25.62
C ARG A 4 13.57 5.39 -25.54
N LEU A 5 12.52 4.82 -24.95
CA LEU A 5 11.30 5.53 -24.61
C LEU A 5 11.37 6.04 -23.17
N ILE A 6 10.80 7.22 -22.93
CA ILE A 6 10.59 7.77 -21.59
C ILE A 6 9.10 7.67 -21.30
N SER A 7 8.73 6.97 -20.22
CA SER A 7 7.33 6.96 -19.79
C SER A 7 6.96 8.33 -19.24
N CYS A 8 5.86 8.89 -19.73
CA CYS A 8 5.31 10.15 -19.21
C CYS A 8 4.45 9.93 -17.96
N ASP A 9 4.13 8.68 -17.62
CA ASP A 9 3.31 8.35 -16.47
C ASP A 9 3.66 6.96 -15.94
N ASP A 10 4.01 6.89 -14.66
CA ASP A 10 4.24 5.63 -13.95
C ASP A 10 3.94 5.83 -12.46
N HIS A 11 3.51 4.76 -11.79
CA HIS A 11 3.05 4.81 -10.41
C HIS A 11 3.64 3.65 -9.61
N MET A 12 3.91 3.91 -8.33
CA MET A 12 4.18 2.85 -7.37
C MET A 12 2.88 2.32 -6.79
N ASP A 13 2.77 1.00 -6.71
CA ASP A 13 1.67 0.35 -6.02
C ASP A 13 1.65 0.75 -4.53
N LEU A 14 0.49 1.19 -4.05
CA LEU A 14 0.26 1.57 -2.66
C LEU A 14 0.67 0.46 -1.67
N SER A 15 0.49 -0.81 -2.06
CA SER A 15 0.83 -1.96 -1.20
C SER A 15 2.33 -2.08 -0.92
N GLN A 16 3.17 -1.43 -1.73
CA GLN A 16 4.64 -1.46 -1.65
C GLN A 16 5.22 -0.27 -0.87
N LEU A 17 4.41 0.74 -0.52
CA LEU A 17 4.90 1.89 0.23
C LEU A 17 5.25 1.51 1.68
N PRO A 18 6.24 2.17 2.32
CA PRO A 18 6.52 1.98 3.74
C PRO A 18 5.29 2.27 4.60
N ALA A 19 4.99 1.41 5.58
CA ALA A 19 3.81 1.56 6.45
C ALA A 19 3.80 2.87 7.25
N ASP A 20 4.96 3.42 7.54
CA ASP A 20 5.16 4.63 8.34
C ASP A 20 5.32 5.90 7.49
N LEU A 21 5.09 5.81 6.17
CA LEU A 21 5.36 6.89 5.22
C LEU A 21 4.74 8.23 5.67
N TRP A 22 3.44 8.21 5.98
CA TRP A 22 2.70 9.40 6.37
C TRP A 22 2.80 9.71 7.86
N THR A 23 2.76 8.69 8.72
CA THR A 23 2.75 8.89 10.18
C THR A 23 4.05 9.50 10.70
N THR A 24 5.14 9.38 9.95
CA THR A 24 6.44 9.99 10.29
C THR A 24 6.68 11.36 9.65
N ARG A 25 5.89 11.76 8.65
CA ARG A 25 6.17 12.94 7.79
C ARG A 25 5.09 14.01 7.80
N LEU A 26 3.84 13.65 8.14
CA LEU A 26 2.78 14.63 8.23
C LEU A 26 2.90 15.47 9.51
N PRO A 27 2.48 16.75 9.46
CA PRO A 27 2.29 17.57 10.66
C PRO A 27 1.38 16.87 11.68
N ALA A 28 1.66 17.06 12.96
CA ALA A 28 0.91 16.44 14.06
C ALA A 28 -0.61 16.66 13.96
N SER A 29 -1.04 17.84 13.52
CA SER A 29 -2.46 18.19 13.35
C SER A 29 -3.20 17.40 12.27
N LEU A 30 -2.49 16.62 11.45
CA LEU A 30 -3.07 15.81 10.36
C LEU A 30 -2.96 14.30 10.63
N LEU A 31 -2.26 13.87 11.67
CA LEU A 31 -1.98 12.46 11.92
C LEU A 31 -3.26 11.64 12.16
N ASP A 32 -4.25 12.23 12.83
CA ASP A 32 -5.55 11.58 13.09
C ASP A 32 -6.29 11.16 11.81
N ARG A 33 -5.96 11.78 10.67
CA ARG A 33 -6.59 11.53 9.36
C ARG A 33 -5.61 10.96 8.33
N ALA A 34 -4.37 10.71 8.73
CA ALA A 34 -3.33 10.21 7.85
C ALA A 34 -3.67 8.82 7.31
N PRO A 35 -3.27 8.49 6.06
CA PRO A 35 -3.23 7.11 5.65
C PRO A 35 -2.26 6.31 6.54
N HIS A 36 -2.70 5.17 7.03
CA HIS A 36 -1.90 4.30 7.88
C HIS A 36 -2.28 2.83 7.65
N VAL A 37 -1.40 1.92 8.08
CA VAL A 37 -1.66 0.49 8.02
C VAL A 37 -2.30 0.02 9.32
N GLU A 38 -3.41 -0.70 9.21
CA GLU A 38 -4.09 -1.38 10.31
C GLU A 38 -4.19 -2.89 10.03
N GLU A 39 -4.30 -3.71 11.07
CA GLU A 39 -4.68 -5.12 10.93
C GLU A 39 -6.22 -5.26 11.02
N ARG A 40 -6.84 -5.83 9.98
CA ARG A 40 -8.27 -6.13 9.93
C ARG A 40 -8.47 -7.56 9.42
N ASP A 41 -9.20 -8.37 10.18
CA ASP A 41 -9.51 -9.76 9.84
C ASP A 41 -8.28 -10.62 9.45
N GLY A 42 -7.15 -10.40 10.15
CA GLY A 42 -5.88 -11.11 9.89
C GLY A 42 -5.09 -10.63 8.67
N GLN A 43 -5.49 -9.49 8.08
CA GLN A 43 -4.85 -8.87 6.93
C GLN A 43 -4.41 -7.43 7.27
N ALA A 44 -3.16 -7.09 6.94
CA ALA A 44 -2.70 -5.71 6.97
C ALA A 44 -3.27 -4.93 5.78
N VAL A 45 -3.93 -3.80 6.05
CA VAL A 45 -4.60 -2.96 5.06
C VAL A 45 -4.30 -1.48 5.28
N TRP A 46 -4.22 -0.72 4.19
CA TRP A 46 -4.21 0.74 4.24
C TRP A 46 -5.60 1.28 4.55
N VAL A 47 -5.67 2.20 5.49
CA VAL A 47 -6.88 2.92 5.89
C VAL A 47 -6.60 4.41 5.84
N CYS A 48 -7.54 5.19 5.33
CA CYS A 48 -7.50 6.65 5.39
C CYS A 48 -8.93 7.19 5.53
N ASP A 49 -9.13 8.16 6.44
CA ASP A 49 -10.45 8.71 6.77
C ASP A 49 -11.51 7.60 6.99
N GLY A 50 -11.13 6.54 7.72
CA GLY A 50 -11.99 5.40 8.06
C GLY A 50 -12.28 4.41 6.92
N LYS A 51 -11.79 4.66 5.70
CA LYS A 51 -12.00 3.80 4.53
C LYS A 51 -10.80 2.91 4.25
N VAL A 52 -11.05 1.65 3.92
CA VAL A 52 -10.01 0.72 3.45
C VAL A 52 -9.66 1.06 2.00
N TRP A 53 -8.38 1.33 1.74
CA TRP A 53 -7.86 1.62 0.40
C TRP A 53 -7.32 0.38 -0.29
N GLY A 54 -6.86 -0.61 0.46
CA GLY A 54 -6.35 -1.86 -0.08
C GLY A 54 -5.39 -2.56 0.87
N ARG A 55 -4.79 -3.64 0.40
CA ARG A 55 -3.82 -4.44 1.16
C ARG A 55 -2.47 -3.72 1.28
N TRP A 56 -1.75 -4.00 2.35
CA TRP A 56 -0.32 -3.71 2.46
C TRP A 56 0.51 -4.99 2.42
N ASP A 57 1.57 -5.02 1.61
CA ASP A 57 2.34 -6.25 1.32
C ASP A 57 3.59 -6.41 2.17
N GLY A 58 3.92 -5.45 3.04
CA GLY A 58 5.10 -5.50 3.91
C GLY A 58 5.03 -6.54 5.03
N ARG A 59 3.91 -7.28 5.16
CA ARG A 59 3.79 -8.43 6.05
C ARG A 59 2.96 -9.54 5.39
N PRO A 60 3.38 -10.82 5.45
CA PRO A 60 2.56 -11.94 5.01
C PRO A 60 1.22 -11.98 5.77
N PRO A 61 0.09 -12.31 5.11
CA PRO A 61 -1.18 -12.53 5.79
C PRO A 61 -1.06 -13.69 6.79
N ALA A 62 -1.73 -13.58 7.94
CA ALA A 62 -1.75 -14.65 8.94
C ALA A 62 -2.33 -15.97 8.40
N THR A 63 -3.22 -15.89 7.40
CA THR A 63 -3.93 -17.02 6.78
C THR A 63 -3.35 -17.45 5.41
N GLY A 64 -2.21 -16.88 5.00
CA GLY A 64 -1.60 -17.14 3.69
C GLY A 64 -2.25 -16.36 2.54
N SER A 65 -1.51 -16.21 1.43
CA SER A 65 -2.02 -15.50 0.24
C SER A 65 -3.05 -16.36 -0.49
N ALA A 66 -4.32 -15.95 -0.48
CA ALA A 66 -5.38 -16.57 -1.27
C ALA A 66 -5.34 -16.20 -2.77
N ARG A 67 -4.37 -15.38 -3.23
CA ARG A 67 -4.35 -14.92 -4.62
C ARG A 67 -3.95 -16.08 -5.54
N PRO A 68 -4.79 -16.46 -6.52
CA PRO A 68 -4.39 -17.39 -7.56
C PRO A 68 -3.21 -16.80 -8.34
N ILE A 69 -2.17 -17.58 -8.59
CA ILE A 69 -1.14 -17.20 -9.55
C ILE A 69 -1.81 -17.21 -10.92
N LYS A 70 -1.84 -16.04 -11.59
CA LYS A 70 -2.35 -15.97 -12.95
C LYS A 70 -1.36 -16.74 -13.85
N PRO A 71 -1.80 -17.76 -14.59
CA PRO A 71 -0.92 -18.45 -15.52
C PRO A 71 -0.43 -17.47 -16.59
N LEU A 72 0.81 -17.69 -17.03
CA LEU A 72 1.47 -16.94 -18.09
C LEU A 72 0.72 -17.08 -19.43
#